data_AF-D9Q268-F1
#
_entry.id   AF-D9Q268-F1
#
_cell.length_a   1.000
_cell.length_b   1.000
_cell.length_c   1.000
_cell.angle_alpha   90.00
_cell.angle_beta   90.00
_cell.angle_gamma   90.00
#
_symmetry.space_group_name_H-M   'P 1'
#
loop_
_entity.id
_entity.type
_entity.pdbx_description
1 polymer ?
#
loop_
_entity_poly.entity_id
_entity_poly.type
_entity_poly.pdbx_seq_one_letter_code
_entity_poly.pdbx_strand_id
1 'polypeptide(L)'
;MQNIEEELLENTPKVIGRHVYGNLKGCRNDEILRDPQAIEELLREAGRVGRMTILDVKSWKIGEGVSAVAIVLESHITIHTWPEYRFATVDVYSCGPHSDPLKAFNYIVKALEPEDIIMGSADRSLE
;
A
#
# COMPACT_ATOMS: atom_id res chain seq x y z
N MET A 1 -35.03 -18.02 17.57
CA MET A 1 -34.29 -17.79 16.30
C MET A 1 -33.97 -16.31 16.07
N GLN A 2 -34.27 -15.39 17.00
CA GLN A 2 -34.01 -13.94 16.86
C GLN A 2 -32.70 -13.44 17.50
N ASN A 3 -31.95 -14.27 18.25
CA ASN A 3 -30.77 -13.76 19.00
C ASN A 3 -29.43 -13.87 18.27
N ILE A 4 -29.29 -14.71 17.23
CA ILE A 4 -27.97 -15.01 16.65
C ILE A 4 -27.57 -13.92 15.64
N GLU A 5 -28.52 -13.38 14.88
CA GLU A 5 -28.23 -12.34 13.88
C GLU A 5 -27.90 -10.98 14.51
N GLU A 6 -28.58 -10.60 15.60
CA GLU A 6 -28.24 -9.39 16.37
C GLU A 6 -26.87 -9.50 17.04
N GLU A 7 -26.56 -10.66 17.64
CA GLU A 7 -25.26 -10.91 18.29
C GLU A 7 -24.10 -10.97 17.29
N LEU A 8 -24.36 -11.40 16.05
CA LEU A 8 -23.39 -11.34 14.94
C LEU A 8 -23.18 -9.91 14.41
N LEU A 9 -24.23 -9.08 14.38
CA LEU A 9 -24.15 -7.68 13.96
C LEU A 9 -23.44 -6.80 15.00
N GLU A 10 -23.61 -7.08 16.29
CA GLU A 10 -22.91 -6.35 17.37
C GLU A 10 -21.40 -6.65 17.44
N ASN A 11 -20.98 -7.86 17.04
CA ASN A 11 -19.57 -8.29 17.08
C ASN A 11 -18.82 -8.16 15.74
N THR A 12 -19.42 -7.55 14.72
CA THR A 12 -18.74 -7.31 13.44
C THR A 12 -18.01 -5.96 13.50
N PRO A 13 -16.69 -5.89 13.23
CA PRO A 13 -15.95 -4.64 13.24
C PRO A 13 -16.62 -3.61 12.33
N LYS A 14 -17.01 -2.46 12.87
CA LYS A 14 -17.65 -1.37 12.09
C LYS A 14 -16.72 -0.81 11.02
N VAL A 15 -15.42 -0.96 11.25
CA VAL A 15 -14.34 -0.69 10.30
C VAL A 15 -13.45 -1.91 10.27
N ILE A 16 -13.24 -2.53 9.10
CA ILE A 16 -12.27 -3.62 8.92
C ILE A 16 -11.07 -3.02 8.19
N GLY A 17 -9.93 -2.88 8.86
CA GLY A 17 -8.76 -2.21 8.32
C GLY A 17 -7.51 -3.05 8.42
N ARG A 18 -6.70 -3.11 7.37
CA ARG A 18 -5.40 -3.79 7.41
C ARG A 18 -4.34 -2.92 6.77
N HIS A 19 -3.25 -2.71 7.51
CA HIS A 19 -2.10 -1.94 7.06
C HIS A 19 -0.89 -2.86 6.90
N VAL A 20 -0.31 -2.92 5.70
CA VAL A 20 0.97 -3.58 5.42
C VAL A 20 1.98 -2.50 5.07
N TYR A 21 3.14 -2.51 5.71
CA TYR A 21 4.19 -1.51 5.48
C TYR A 21 5.55 -2.18 5.44
N GLY A 22 6.54 -1.53 4.82
CA GLY A 22 7.88 -2.09 4.80
C GLY A 22 8.97 -1.20 4.23
N ASN A 23 10.19 -1.60 4.55
CA ASN A 23 11.44 -1.02 4.10
C ASN A 23 12.06 -1.95 3.06
N LEU A 24 12.21 -1.45 1.82
CA LEU A 24 12.73 -2.18 0.67
C LEU A 24 14.17 -1.69 0.40
N LYS A 25 15.16 -2.56 0.63
CA LYS A 25 16.57 -2.21 0.52
C LYS A 25 17.20 -2.91 -0.68
N GLY A 26 18.12 -2.22 -1.36
CA GLY A 26 18.82 -2.75 -2.52
C GLY A 26 17.91 -2.90 -3.74
N CYS A 27 16.90 -2.03 -3.89
CA CYS A 27 16.02 -1.97 -5.04
C CYS A 27 16.84 -1.82 -6.34
N ARG A 28 16.70 -2.78 -7.26
CA ARG A 28 17.51 -2.81 -8.50
C ARG A 28 16.93 -1.95 -9.62
N ASN A 29 15.62 -1.73 -9.62
CA ASN A 29 14.95 -0.91 -10.63
C ASN A 29 15.07 0.59 -10.31
N ASP A 30 16.29 1.10 -10.42
CA ASP A 30 16.67 2.50 -10.15
C ASP A 30 15.90 3.50 -11.02
N GLU A 31 15.56 3.13 -12.26
CA GLU A 31 14.74 3.96 -13.16
C GLU A 31 13.36 4.25 -12.55
N ILE A 32 12.71 3.25 -11.96
CA ILE A 32 11.39 3.43 -11.31
C ILE A 32 11.53 4.30 -10.06
N LEU A 33 12.57 4.09 -9.24
CA LEU A 33 12.78 4.91 -8.03
C LEU A 33 12.94 6.40 -8.34
N ARG A 34 13.36 6.75 -9.55
CA ARG A 34 13.60 8.13 -9.98
C ARG A 34 12.43 8.72 -10.74
N ASP A 35 11.51 7.95 -11.28
CA ASP A 35 10.49 8.46 -12.19
C ASP A 35 9.14 8.65 -11.47
N PRO A 36 8.66 9.90 -11.29
CA PRO A 36 7.36 10.16 -10.68
C PRO A 36 6.21 9.48 -11.44
N GLN A 37 6.25 9.45 -12.78
CA GLN A 37 5.18 8.86 -13.59
C GLN A 37 5.19 7.34 -13.46
N ALA A 38 6.37 6.70 -13.46
CA ALA A 38 6.48 5.27 -13.23
C ALA A 38 5.99 4.87 -11.83
N ILE A 39 6.26 5.69 -10.81
CA ILE A 39 5.75 5.48 -9.46
C ILE A 39 4.23 5.64 -9.40
N GLU A 40 3.65 6.66 -10.05
CA GLU A 40 2.20 6.80 -10.08
C GLU A 40 1.51 5.60 -10.74
N GLU A 41 2.04 5.13 -11.88
CA GLU A 41 1.52 3.94 -12.56
C GLU A 41 1.68 2.68 -11.70
N LEU A 42 2.83 2.54 -11.02
CA LEU A 42 3.07 1.45 -10.07
C LEU A 42 2.02 1.44 -8.96
N LEU A 43 1.67 2.60 -8.39
CA LEU A 43 0.64 2.68 -7.34
C LEU A 43 -0.77 2.39 -7.87
N ARG A 44 -1.10 2.83 -9.09
CA ARG A 44 -2.40 2.52 -9.74
C ARG A 44 -2.57 1.01 -9.91
N GLU A 45 -1.52 0.36 -10.42
CA GLU A 45 -1.56 -1.07 -10.68
C GLU A 45 -1.49 -1.91 -9.40
N ALA A 46 -0.74 -1.46 -8.39
CA ALA A 46 -0.77 -2.05 -7.05
C ALA A 46 -2.18 -2.00 -6.45
N GLY A 47 -2.86 -0.85 -6.54
CA GLY A 47 -4.25 -0.69 -6.13
C GLY A 47 -5.20 -1.65 -6.87
N ARG A 48 -5.04 -1.77 -8.20
CA ARG A 48 -5.82 -2.72 -9.01
C ARG A 48 -5.62 -4.17 -8.57
N VAL A 49 -4.38 -4.60 -8.38
CA VAL A 49 -4.02 -5.95 -7.91
C VAL A 49 -4.54 -6.22 -6.49
N GLY A 50 -4.51 -5.21 -5.62
CA GLY A 50 -5.08 -5.26 -4.27
C GLY A 50 -6.60 -5.16 -4.21
N ARG A 51 -7.31 -5.04 -5.36
CA ARG A 51 -8.77 -4.80 -5.43
C ARG A 51 -9.19 -3.56 -4.64
N MET A 52 -8.39 -2.50 -4.73
CA MET A 52 -8.59 -1.22 -4.04
C MET A 52 -9.14 -0.18 -5.03
N THR A 53 -10.12 0.61 -4.59
CA THR A 53 -10.66 1.72 -5.39
C THR A 53 -9.78 2.95 -5.23
N ILE A 54 -8.93 3.22 -6.21
CA ILE A 54 -8.10 4.43 -6.26
C ILE A 54 -8.96 5.62 -6.70
N LEU A 55 -8.95 6.70 -5.91
CA LEU A 55 -9.61 7.96 -6.21
C LEU A 55 -8.70 8.94 -6.94
N ASP A 56 -7.45 9.04 -6.48
CA ASP A 56 -6.44 9.93 -7.07
C ASP A 56 -5.05 9.37 -6.80
N VAL A 57 -4.08 9.74 -7.63
CA VAL A 57 -2.65 9.45 -7.40
C VAL A 57 -1.86 10.70 -7.71
N LYS A 58 -1.00 11.08 -6.78
CA LYS A 58 -0.09 12.22 -6.96
C LYS A 58 1.31 11.87 -6.50
N SER A 59 2.28 12.35 -7.26
CA SER A 59 3.70 12.26 -6.95
C SER A 59 4.38 13.63 -6.90
N TRP A 60 5.48 13.68 -6.16
CA TRP A 60 6.39 14.81 -6.11
C TRP A 60 7.81 14.29 -6.29
N LYS A 61 8.54 14.89 -7.23
CA LYS A 61 9.98 14.69 -7.38
C LYS A 61 10.68 15.40 -6.21
N ILE A 62 11.46 14.67 -5.43
CA ILE A 62 12.23 15.21 -4.28
C ILE A 62 13.68 14.79 -4.43
N GLY A 63 14.53 15.73 -4.86
CA GLY A 63 15.91 15.41 -5.22
C GLY A 63 15.95 14.39 -6.36
N GLU A 64 16.66 13.28 -6.16
CA GLU A 64 16.69 12.17 -7.12
C GLU A 64 15.48 11.25 -6.99
N GLY A 65 14.81 11.21 -5.83
CA GLY A 65 13.71 10.31 -5.52
C GLY A 65 12.33 10.90 -5.77
N VAL A 66 11.32 10.13 -5.35
CA VAL A 66 9.89 10.41 -5.49
C VAL A 66 9.21 10.16 -4.15
N SER A 67 8.30 11.05 -3.78
CA SER A 67 7.25 10.79 -2.80
C SER A 67 5.92 10.73 -3.52
N ALA A 68 5.12 9.70 -3.28
CA ALA A 68 3.82 9.57 -3.92
C ALA A 68 2.77 8.98 -2.97
N VAL A 69 1.51 9.36 -3.24
CA VAL A 69 0.33 8.86 -2.54
C VAL A 69 -0.74 8.52 -3.56
N ALA A 70 -1.32 7.33 -3.43
CA ALA A 70 -2.59 6.97 -4.02
C ALA A 70 -3.66 7.05 -2.93
N ILE A 71 -4.62 7.94 -3.10
CA ILE A 71 -5.79 8.02 -2.24
C ILE A 71 -6.74 6.91 -2.64
N VAL A 72 -7.09 6.08 -1.67
CA VAL A 72 -8.04 4.99 -1.80
C VAL A 72 -9.31 5.42 -1.07
N LEU A 73 -10.49 4.94 -1.50
CA LEU A 73 -11.81 5.38 -1.01
C LEU A 73 -11.90 5.59 0.52
N GLU A 74 -11.17 4.81 1.33
CA GLU A 74 -11.14 4.94 2.79
C GLU A 74 -9.73 4.72 3.41
N SER A 75 -8.66 4.92 2.64
CA SER A 75 -7.29 4.60 3.08
C SER A 75 -6.23 5.21 2.13
N HIS A 76 -5.05 4.58 1.98
CA HIS A 76 -4.00 5.06 1.08
C HIS A 76 -3.00 3.97 0.70
N ILE A 77 -2.27 4.22 -0.38
CA ILE A 77 -0.97 3.61 -0.66
C ILE A 77 0.07 4.74 -0.74
N THR A 78 1.16 4.67 0.02
CA THR A 78 2.24 5.67 -0.06
C THR A 78 3.58 5.01 -0.34
N ILE A 79 4.44 5.74 -1.05
CA ILE A 79 5.82 5.35 -1.27
C ILE A 79 6.74 6.56 -1.22
N HIS A 80 7.90 6.38 -0.60
CA HIS A 80 9.01 7.33 -0.61
C HIS A 80 10.27 6.59 -1.04
N THR A 81 11.04 7.17 -1.95
CA THR A 81 12.22 6.52 -2.53
C THR A 81 13.48 7.38 -2.34
N TRP A 82 14.61 6.70 -2.14
CA TRP A 82 15.96 7.29 -2.12
C TRP A 82 16.85 6.48 -3.08
N PRO A 83 16.88 6.84 -4.37
CA PRO A 83 17.67 6.14 -5.39
C PRO A 83 19.16 6.04 -5.04
N GLU A 84 19.74 7.08 -4.42
CA GLU A 84 21.14 7.13 -3.98
C GLU A 84 21.49 6.04 -2.95
N TYR A 85 20.48 5.46 -2.29
CA TYR A 85 20.61 4.35 -1.35
C TYR A 85 19.94 3.06 -1.85
N ARG A 86 19.41 3.04 -3.08
CA ARG A 86 18.58 1.96 -3.62
C ARG A 86 17.49 1.55 -2.63
N PHE A 87 16.79 2.53 -2.07
CA PHE A 87 15.91 2.34 -0.92
C PHE A 87 14.50 2.89 -1.18
N ALA A 88 13.48 2.21 -0.66
CA ALA A 88 12.12 2.74 -0.63
C ALA A 88 11.39 2.31 0.65
N THR A 89 10.53 3.19 1.17
CA THR A 89 9.54 2.85 2.20
C THR A 89 8.15 2.83 1.56
N VAL A 90 7.36 1.81 1.89
CA VAL A 90 6.04 1.59 1.29
C VAL A 90 5.02 1.32 2.39
N ASP A 91 3.86 1.96 2.29
CA ASP A 91 2.69 1.72 3.15
C ASP A 91 1.49 1.42 2.26
N VAL A 92 0.80 0.31 2.54
CA VAL A 92 -0.42 -0.11 1.86
C VAL A 92 -1.49 -0.34 2.91
N TYR A 93 -2.35 0.66 3.08
CA TYR A 93 -3.47 0.60 4.00
C TYR A 93 -4.76 0.44 3.20
N SER A 94 -5.60 -0.52 3.58
CA SER A 94 -6.94 -0.68 3.01
C SER A 94 -8.00 -0.93 4.09
N CYS A 95 -9.21 -0.47 3.78
CA CYS A 95 -10.43 -0.78 4.52
C CYS A 95 -11.31 -1.72 3.68
N GLY A 96 -12.07 -2.59 4.34
CA GLY A 96 -13.04 -3.48 3.74
C GLY A 96 -12.50 -4.90 3.45
N PRO A 97 -13.34 -5.94 3.65
CA PRO A 97 -12.92 -7.34 3.59
C PRO A 97 -12.55 -7.83 2.17
N HIS A 98 -12.90 -7.07 1.14
CA HIS A 98 -12.63 -7.42 -0.26
C HIS A 98 -11.22 -7.01 -0.72
N SER A 99 -10.60 -6.07 -0.01
CA SER A 99 -9.27 -5.55 -0.34
C SER A 99 -8.16 -6.52 0.09
N ASP A 100 -7.02 -6.47 -0.60
CA ASP A 100 -5.85 -7.32 -0.33
C ASP A 100 -4.57 -6.47 -0.30
N PRO A 101 -4.29 -5.78 0.83
CA PRO A 101 -3.16 -4.85 0.92
C PRO A 101 -1.81 -5.59 0.82
N LEU A 102 -1.76 -6.87 1.22
CA LEU A 102 -0.55 -7.67 1.06
C LEU A 102 -0.24 -7.95 -0.41
N LYS A 103 -1.25 -8.22 -1.25
CA LYS A 103 -1.03 -8.36 -2.70
C LYS A 103 -0.56 -7.06 -3.36
N ALA A 104 -1.16 -5.93 -3.00
CA ALA A 104 -0.70 -4.62 -3.47
C ALA A 104 0.74 -4.33 -3.05
N PHE A 105 1.10 -4.60 -1.78
CA PHE A 105 2.48 -4.47 -1.30
C PHE A 105 3.46 -5.37 -2.07
N ASN A 106 3.11 -6.65 -2.25
CA ASN A 106 3.95 -7.60 -2.98
C ASN A 106 4.11 -7.24 -4.47
N TYR A 107 3.11 -6.59 -5.07
CA TYR A 107 3.23 -6.06 -6.42
C TYR A 107 4.31 -4.97 -6.50
N ILE A 108 4.32 -4.04 -5.54
CA ILE A 108 5.34 -2.98 -5.42
C ILE A 108 6.73 -3.60 -5.20
N VAL A 109 6.84 -4.56 -4.27
CA VAL A 109 8.09 -5.31 -4.03
C VAL A 109 8.62 -5.92 -5.31
N LYS A 110 7.77 -6.61 -6.08
CA LYS A 110 8.19 -7.25 -7.33
C LYS A 110 8.67 -6.24 -8.36
N ALA A 111 8.00 -5.08 -8.45
CA ALA A 111 8.37 -4.03 -9.39
C ALA A 111 9.68 -3.33 -9.03
N LEU A 112 10.03 -3.22 -7.74
CA LEU A 112 11.24 -2.53 -7.30
C LEU A 112 12.46 -3.44 -7.14
N GLU A 113 12.24 -4.76 -7.11
CA GLU A 113 13.29 -5.79 -7.02
C GLU A 113 14.30 -5.53 -5.88
N PRO A 114 13.86 -5.42 -4.61
CA PRO A 114 14.76 -5.25 -3.49
C PRO A 114 15.55 -6.53 -3.19
N GLU A 115 16.73 -6.35 -2.61
CA GLU A 115 17.59 -7.43 -2.11
C GLU A 115 17.17 -7.87 -0.69
N ASP A 116 16.66 -6.94 0.12
CA ASP A 116 16.16 -7.20 1.49
C ASP A 116 14.83 -6.47 1.73
N ILE A 117 13.92 -7.12 2.44
CA ILE A 117 12.57 -6.64 2.73
C ILE A 117 12.31 -6.77 4.22
N ILE A 118 12.13 -5.64 4.91
CA ILE A 118 11.59 -5.63 6.27
C ILE A 118 10.13 -5.24 6.18
N MET A 119 9.22 -6.19 6.40
CA MET A 119 7.78 -6.01 6.32
C MET A 119 7.15 -6.10 7.71
N GLY A 120 6.19 -5.22 7.99
CA GLY A 120 5.30 -5.27 9.15
C GLY A 120 3.84 -5.20 8.72
N SER A 121 2.95 -5.50 9.66
CA SER A 121 1.53 -5.28 9.47
C SER A 121 0.85 -4.85 10.76
N ALA A 122 -0.22 -4.07 10.64
CA ALA A 122 -1.07 -3.69 11.75
C ALA A 122 -2.55 -3.93 11.40
N ASP A 123 -3.29 -4.44 12.37
CA ASP A 123 -4.75 -4.38 12.34
C ASP A 123 -5.19 -2.94 12.63
N ARG A 124 -6.12 -2.44 11.84
CA ARG A 124 -6.69 -1.09 11.93
C ARG A 124 -8.20 -1.13 12.05
N SER A 125 -8.75 -2.31 12.38
CA SER A 125 -10.18 -2.50 12.58
C SER A 125 -10.65 -1.81 13.87
N LEU A 126 -11.90 -1.33 13.85
CA LEU A 126 -12.59 -0.84 15.03
C LEU A 126 -13.37 -2.00 15.64
N GLU A 127 -12.97 -2.42 16.83
CA GLU A 127 -13.73 -3.32 17.71
C GLU A 127 -15.06 -2.70 18.16
#